data_AF-A0A147B933-F1
#
_entry.id   AF-A0A147B933-F1
#
_cell.length_a   1.000
_cell.length_b   1.000
_cell.length_c   1.000
_cell.angle_alpha   90.00
_cell.angle_beta   90.00
_cell.angle_gamma   90.00
#
_symmetry.space_group_name_H-M   'P 1'
#
loop_
_entity.id
_entity.type
_entity.pdbx_description
1 polymer ?
#
loop_
_entity_poly.entity_id
_entity_poly.type
_entity_poly.pdbx_seq_one_letter_code
_entity_poly.pdbx_strand_id
1 'polypeptide(L)'
;AGMASSAAGYACLVQCLGTLFQVEGDLSGIARRGSGSACRSMYGGFVRWVKGEREDGEDSIAQQVAPVDHWPELRVLILVANDQKKETGSTSGMGSSVQTSTLLKYRASTVVPQRIKDMTAAILNKDFNKFAEITMQESNQLHAICLDTYPPIRYMNRISWDVVNLVHRYNDFYKASRVAYSFDAGPNAFLFTLEEHLPEVMSVVRRSFPSTLEGVKGSLWRGAP
;
A
#
# COMPACT_ATOMS: atom_id res chain seq x y z
N ALA A 1 8.35 8.85 -9.36
CA ALA A 1 8.30 8.18 -8.02
C ALA A 1 7.16 7.16 -7.85
N GLY A 2 6.20 7.00 -8.76
CA GLY A 2 5.18 5.94 -8.67
C GLY A 2 4.26 5.98 -7.43
N MET A 3 4.26 7.07 -6.67
CA MET A 3 3.41 7.27 -5.50
C MET A 3 1.95 7.49 -5.91
N ALA A 4 0.99 7.21 -5.02
CA ALA A 4 -0.44 7.40 -5.23
C ALA A 4 -0.86 8.89 -5.27
N SER A 5 -0.23 9.68 -6.14
CA SER A 5 -0.42 11.13 -6.24
C SER A 5 -1.85 11.55 -6.54
N SER A 6 -2.59 10.76 -7.34
CA SER A 6 -4.01 11.00 -7.62
C SER A 6 -4.87 10.90 -6.34
N ALA A 7 -4.60 9.93 -5.46
CA ALA A 7 -5.36 9.77 -4.22
C ALA A 7 -5.16 10.97 -3.29
N ALA A 8 -3.90 11.35 -3.05
CA ALA A 8 -3.57 12.52 -2.24
C ALA A 8 -4.11 13.83 -2.84
N GLY A 9 -4.02 13.99 -4.16
CA GLY A 9 -4.52 15.16 -4.87
C GLY A 9 -6.03 15.34 -4.73
N TYR A 10 -6.81 14.28 -4.94
CA TYR A 10 -8.27 14.35 -4.78
C TYR A 10 -8.71 14.52 -3.33
N ALA A 11 -8.04 13.87 -2.38
CA ALA A 11 -8.34 14.08 -0.96
C ALA A 11 -8.09 15.53 -0.54
N CYS A 12 -6.94 16.10 -0.94
CA CYS A 12 -6.62 17.50 -0.70
C CYS A 12 -7.64 18.44 -1.34
N LEU A 13 -7.98 18.21 -2.62
CA LEU A 13 -8.99 19.02 -3.33
C LEU A 13 -10.33 19.00 -2.60
N VAL A 14 -10.83 17.81 -2.24
CA VAL A 14 -12.11 17.66 -1.55
C VAL A 14 -12.07 18.31 -0.16
N GLN A 15 -10.98 18.15 0.59
CA GLN A 15 -10.83 18.79 1.89
C GLN A 15 -10.83 20.33 1.77
N CYS A 16 -10.10 20.88 0.79
CA CYS A 16 -10.05 22.32 0.55
C CYS A 16 -11.42 22.88 0.14
N LEU A 17 -12.12 22.21 -0.79
CA LEU A 17 -13.44 22.64 -1.23
C LEU A 17 -14.49 22.48 -0.13
N GLY A 18 -14.45 21.38 0.63
CA GLY A 18 -15.32 21.18 1.80
C GLY A 18 -15.12 22.26 2.86
N THR A 19 -13.88 22.67 3.10
CA THR A 19 -13.56 23.78 4.00
C THR A 19 -14.06 25.12 3.45
N LEU A 20 -13.80 25.41 2.17
CA LEU A 20 -14.20 26.66 1.51
C LEU A 20 -15.71 26.87 1.49
N PHE A 21 -16.47 25.80 1.19
CA PHE A 21 -17.92 25.82 1.11
C PHE A 21 -18.63 25.44 2.41
N GLN A 22 -17.88 25.22 3.49
CA GLN A 22 -18.42 24.84 4.81
C GLN A 22 -19.32 23.59 4.76
N VAL A 23 -18.89 22.59 3.99
CA VAL A 23 -19.59 21.30 3.90
C VAL A 23 -19.32 20.50 5.17
N GLU A 24 -20.36 20.20 5.92
CA GLU A 24 -20.29 19.36 7.11
C GLU A 24 -20.40 17.86 6.78
N GLY A 25 -19.91 17.01 7.68
CA GLY A 25 -20.02 15.55 7.58
C GLY A 25 -18.82 14.85 6.92
N ASP A 26 -19.00 13.57 6.60
CA ASP A 26 -17.94 12.74 5.98
C ASP A 26 -17.81 13.01 4.48
N LEU A 27 -16.68 13.58 4.08
CA LEU A 27 -16.38 13.88 2.69
C LEU A 27 -15.71 12.70 1.95
N SER A 28 -15.52 11.55 2.60
CA SER A 28 -14.86 10.39 2.01
C SER A 28 -15.60 9.84 0.77
N GLY A 29 -16.94 9.87 0.79
CA GLY A 29 -17.77 9.50 -0.36
C GLY A 29 -17.55 10.42 -1.57
N ILE A 30 -17.29 11.71 -1.34
CA ILE A 30 -16.98 12.69 -2.39
C ILE A 30 -15.59 12.43 -2.95
N ALA A 31 -14.58 12.26 -2.09
CA ALA A 31 -13.20 11.96 -2.50
C ALA A 31 -13.12 10.68 -3.36
N ARG A 32 -13.89 9.64 -3.00
CA ARG A 32 -14.00 8.39 -3.75
C ARG A 32 -14.38 8.59 -5.23
N ARG A 33 -15.22 9.59 -5.55
CA ARG A 33 -15.70 9.85 -6.91
C ARG A 33 -14.60 10.39 -7.82
N GLY A 34 -13.63 11.12 -7.28
CA GLY A 34 -12.47 11.59 -8.03
C GLY A 34 -11.42 10.49 -8.23
N SER A 35 -11.12 9.78 -7.14
CA SER A 35 -10.26 8.60 -7.16
C SER A 35 -10.64 7.67 -6.01
N GLY A 36 -10.91 6.40 -6.29
CA GLY A 36 -11.46 5.47 -5.30
C GLY A 36 -10.65 5.41 -4.00
N SER A 37 -9.30 5.36 -4.10
CA SER A 37 -8.43 5.33 -2.92
C SER A 37 -8.27 6.67 -2.19
N ALA A 38 -8.69 7.80 -2.78
CA ALA A 38 -8.62 9.11 -2.14
C ALA A 38 -9.43 9.19 -0.85
N CYS A 39 -10.55 8.44 -0.76
CA CYS A 39 -11.37 8.38 0.45
C CYS A 39 -10.55 7.99 1.70
N ARG A 40 -9.55 7.12 1.55
CA ARG A 40 -8.71 6.67 2.67
C ARG A 40 -7.70 7.73 3.13
N SER A 41 -7.41 8.72 2.29
CA SER A 41 -6.52 9.84 2.64
C SER A 41 -7.26 10.98 3.35
N MET A 42 -8.56 10.86 3.58
CA MET A 42 -9.34 11.81 4.37
C MET A 42 -9.12 11.68 5.88
N TYR A 43 -8.50 10.58 6.33
CA TYR A 43 -8.24 10.28 7.73
C TYR A 43 -6.75 9.93 7.93
N GLY A 44 -6.22 10.21 9.13
CA GLY A 44 -4.89 9.77 9.54
C GLY A 44 -4.89 8.33 10.08
N GLY A 45 -3.70 7.76 10.27
CA GLY A 45 -3.52 6.44 10.89
C GLY A 45 -3.84 5.29 9.94
N PHE A 46 -4.48 4.25 10.46
CA PHE A 46 -4.94 3.10 9.69
C PHE A 46 -6.37 3.32 9.24
N VAL A 47 -6.62 3.19 7.94
CA VAL A 47 -7.92 3.56 7.35
C VAL A 47 -8.41 2.44 6.43
N ARG A 48 -9.66 2.03 6.61
CA ARG A 48 -10.35 1.05 5.78
C ARG A 48 -11.32 1.77 4.84
N TRP A 49 -11.32 1.41 3.57
CA TRP A 49 -12.44 1.71 2.68
C TRP A 49 -13.44 0.56 2.75
N VAL A 50 -14.66 0.87 3.20
CA VAL A 50 -15.79 -0.07 3.22
C VAL A 50 -16.41 -0.10 1.83
N LYS A 51 -16.61 -1.30 1.27
CA LYS A 51 -17.12 -1.44 -0.12
C LYS A 51 -18.52 -0.86 -0.31
N GLY A 52 -19.36 -0.90 0.74
CA GLY A 52 -20.79 -0.66 0.65
C GLY A 52 -21.58 -1.83 0.06
N GLU A 53 -22.88 -1.78 0.24
CA GLU A 53 -23.89 -2.71 -0.27
C GLU A 53 -25.01 -1.98 -1.01
N ARG A 54 -25.18 -0.68 -0.77
CA ARG A 54 -26.18 0.13 -1.46
C ARG A 54 -25.75 0.46 -2.88
N GLU A 55 -26.69 0.41 -3.82
CA GLU A 55 -26.44 0.70 -5.24
C GLU A 55 -26.10 2.18 -5.49
N ASP A 56 -26.64 3.09 -4.68
CA ASP A 56 -26.28 4.52 -4.69
C ASP A 56 -24.83 4.78 -4.22
N GLY A 57 -24.22 3.79 -3.58
CA GLY A 57 -22.87 3.84 -3.03
C GLY A 57 -22.71 4.79 -1.86
N GLU A 58 -23.77 5.21 -1.17
CA GLU A 58 -23.69 6.09 -0.01
C GLU A 58 -22.97 5.45 1.18
N ASP A 59 -22.99 4.12 1.29
CA ASP A 59 -22.32 3.36 2.35
C ASP A 59 -20.91 2.87 1.97
N SER A 60 -20.41 3.27 0.79
CA SER A 60 -19.06 2.97 0.32
C SER A 60 -18.06 4.06 0.76
N ILE A 61 -17.78 4.12 2.06
CA ILE A 61 -17.04 5.21 2.72
C ILE A 61 -15.74 4.75 3.36
N ALA A 62 -14.87 5.71 3.72
CA ALA A 62 -13.69 5.42 4.53
C ALA A 62 -14.01 5.46 6.02
N GLN A 63 -13.37 4.58 6.78
CA GLN A 63 -13.48 4.49 8.24
C GLN A 63 -12.08 4.37 8.83
N GLN A 64 -11.78 5.20 9.84
CA GLN A 64 -10.54 5.08 10.60
C GLN A 64 -10.61 3.80 11.46
N VAL A 65 -9.64 2.92 11.27
CA VAL A 65 -9.46 1.69 12.05
C VAL A 65 -8.71 2.00 13.34
N ALA A 66 -7.66 2.81 13.24
CA ALA A 66 -6.87 3.26 14.37
C ALA A 66 -6.19 4.60 14.07
N PRO A 67 -6.03 5.50 15.06
CA PRO A 67 -5.42 6.82 14.85
C PRO A 67 -3.89 6.74 14.60
N VAL A 68 -3.27 7.87 14.27
CA VAL A 68 -1.83 7.98 13.91
C VAL A 68 -0.93 7.52 15.05
N ASP A 69 -1.29 7.87 16.28
CA ASP A 69 -0.58 7.57 17.52
C ASP A 69 -0.82 6.13 18.03
N HIS A 70 -1.67 5.35 17.34
CA HIS A 70 -1.94 3.96 17.73
C HIS A 70 -0.68 3.10 17.65
N TRP A 71 0.13 3.23 16.59
CA TRP A 71 1.30 2.38 16.37
C TRP A 71 2.55 3.22 16.05
N PRO A 72 3.07 3.99 17.04
CA PRO A 72 4.13 4.98 16.82
C PRO A 72 5.47 4.35 16.45
N GLU A 73 5.68 3.05 16.67
CA GLU A 73 6.88 2.31 16.30
C GLU A 73 6.87 1.85 14.83
N LEU A 74 5.72 1.82 14.15
CA LEU A 74 5.64 1.37 12.76
C LEU A 74 6.33 2.37 11.83
N ARG A 75 7.19 1.88 10.95
CA ARG A 75 7.92 2.67 9.96
C ARG A 75 7.61 2.16 8.55
N VAL A 76 7.54 3.09 7.60
CA VAL A 76 7.38 2.80 6.17
C VAL A 76 8.58 3.33 5.42
N LEU A 77 9.23 2.46 4.65
CA LEU A 77 10.34 2.78 3.76
C LEU A 77 9.88 2.59 2.32
N ILE A 78 10.24 3.51 1.43
CA ILE A 78 9.87 3.39 0.01
C ILE A 78 11.13 3.23 -0.81
N LEU A 79 11.31 2.04 -1.40
CA LEU A 79 12.40 1.76 -2.33
C LEU A 79 11.93 2.07 -3.75
N VAL A 80 12.45 3.16 -4.32
CA VAL A 80 12.07 3.63 -5.65
C VAL A 80 12.93 2.93 -6.70
N ALA A 81 12.34 1.96 -7.40
CA ALA A 81 13.01 1.11 -8.37
C ALA A 81 12.77 1.61 -9.80
N ASN A 82 13.58 2.59 -10.25
CA ASN A 82 13.60 3.23 -11.57
C ASN A 82 12.25 3.80 -12.09
N ASP A 83 12.25 5.05 -12.54
CA ASP A 83 11.05 5.84 -12.88
C ASP A 83 10.52 5.60 -14.31
N GLN A 84 10.65 4.39 -14.84
CA GLN A 84 10.07 4.10 -16.15
C GLN A 84 8.55 4.14 -16.10
N LYS A 85 7.95 4.76 -17.13
CA LYS A 85 6.50 4.93 -17.23
C LYS A 85 5.82 3.56 -17.18
N LYS A 86 4.81 3.42 -16.32
CA LYS A 86 3.99 2.20 -16.22
C LYS A 86 3.41 1.86 -17.60
N GLU A 87 3.61 0.62 -18.05
CA GLU A 87 3.03 0.14 -19.32
C GLU A 87 1.50 0.15 -19.29
N THR A 88 0.89 -0.20 -18.14
CA THR A 88 -0.56 -0.24 -17.95
C THR A 88 -0.98 0.63 -16.77
N GLY A 89 -1.86 1.61 -17.01
CA GLY A 89 -2.46 2.42 -15.95
C GLY A 89 -3.36 1.58 -15.03
N SER A 90 -3.46 1.96 -13.75
CA SER A 90 -4.23 1.18 -12.77
C SER A 90 -5.71 1.06 -13.12
N THR A 91 -6.34 2.13 -13.66
CA THR A 91 -7.76 2.13 -14.03
C THR A 91 -8.06 1.15 -15.17
N SER A 92 -7.28 1.18 -16.25
CA SER A 92 -7.45 0.23 -17.35
C SER A 92 -7.09 -1.18 -16.91
N GLY A 93 -5.99 -1.33 -16.17
CA GLY A 93 -5.53 -2.63 -15.68
C GLY A 93 -6.55 -3.34 -14.79
N MET A 94 -7.11 -2.64 -13.79
CA MET A 94 -8.13 -3.22 -12.92
C MET A 94 -9.42 -3.57 -13.68
N GLY A 95 -9.79 -2.76 -14.67
CA GLY A 95 -10.94 -3.04 -15.55
C GLY A 95 -10.76 -4.33 -16.34
N SER A 96 -9.58 -4.53 -16.95
CA SER A 96 -9.23 -5.77 -17.62
C SER A 96 -9.21 -6.96 -16.66
N SER A 97 -8.61 -6.81 -15.47
CA SER A 97 -8.59 -7.88 -14.46
C SER A 97 -10.00 -8.32 -14.04
N VAL A 98 -10.93 -7.38 -13.84
CA VAL A 98 -12.34 -7.71 -13.54
C VAL A 98 -12.98 -8.53 -14.64
N GLN A 99 -12.67 -8.23 -15.90
CA GLN A 99 -13.26 -8.91 -17.05
C GLN A 99 -12.66 -10.30 -17.28
N THR A 100 -11.35 -10.47 -17.08
CA THR A 100 -10.64 -11.65 -17.59
C THR A 100 -10.02 -12.54 -16.51
N SER A 101 -9.67 -12.01 -15.33
CA SER A 101 -9.04 -12.81 -14.28
C SER A 101 -10.08 -13.63 -13.52
N THR A 102 -9.89 -14.95 -13.53
CA THR A 102 -10.72 -15.86 -12.73
C THR A 102 -10.34 -15.80 -11.25
N LEU A 103 -9.06 -15.55 -10.96
CA LEU A 103 -8.55 -15.43 -9.58
C LEU A 103 -9.13 -14.23 -8.84
N LEU A 104 -9.40 -13.11 -9.54
CA LEU A 104 -9.93 -11.90 -8.91
C LEU A 104 -11.31 -12.13 -8.27
N LYS A 105 -12.18 -12.89 -8.93
CA LYS A 105 -13.53 -13.19 -8.40
C LYS A 105 -13.44 -13.92 -7.05
N TYR A 106 -12.62 -14.98 -6.99
CA TYR A 106 -12.41 -15.73 -5.76
C TYR A 106 -11.75 -14.88 -4.66
N ARG A 107 -10.76 -14.06 -5.02
CA ARG A 107 -10.13 -13.13 -4.08
C ARG A 107 -11.16 -12.20 -3.44
N ALA A 108 -11.99 -11.55 -4.26
CA ALA A 108 -12.93 -10.54 -3.79
C ALA A 108 -14.03 -11.13 -2.90
N SER A 109 -14.56 -12.31 -3.25
CA SER A 109 -15.66 -12.95 -2.51
C SER A 109 -15.20 -13.66 -1.24
N THR A 110 -14.00 -14.24 -1.25
CA THR A 110 -13.61 -15.25 -0.26
C THR A 110 -12.40 -14.82 0.56
N VAL A 111 -11.36 -14.30 -0.10
CA VAL A 111 -10.08 -14.02 0.56
C VAL A 111 -10.09 -12.68 1.29
N VAL A 112 -10.50 -11.62 0.59
CA VAL A 112 -10.46 -10.24 1.11
C VAL A 112 -11.32 -10.06 2.37
N PRO A 113 -12.56 -10.59 2.48
CA PRO A 113 -13.37 -10.42 3.68
C PRO A 113 -12.69 -10.95 4.95
N GLN A 114 -12.02 -12.11 4.86
CA GLN A 114 -11.30 -12.68 6.00
C GLN A 114 -10.03 -11.88 6.30
N ARG A 115 -9.24 -11.53 5.28
CA ARG A 115 -8.01 -10.73 5.45
C ARG A 115 -8.28 -9.36 6.04
N ILE A 116 -9.42 -8.73 5.74
CA ILE A 116 -9.84 -7.48 6.40
C ILE A 116 -10.00 -7.68 7.91
N LYS A 117 -10.68 -8.76 8.33
CA LYS A 117 -10.86 -9.07 9.77
C LYS A 117 -9.51 -9.30 10.44
N ASP A 118 -8.68 -10.14 9.83
CA ASP A 118 -7.38 -10.52 10.38
C ASP A 118 -6.41 -9.34 10.44
N MET A 119 -6.36 -8.51 9.39
CA MET A 119 -5.53 -7.31 9.34
C MET A 119 -6.00 -6.27 10.35
N THR A 120 -7.32 -6.08 10.49
CA THR A 120 -7.88 -5.18 11.51
C THR A 120 -7.47 -5.63 12.90
N ALA A 121 -7.58 -6.92 13.21
CA ALA A 121 -7.12 -7.48 14.49
C ALA A 121 -5.60 -7.30 14.68
N ALA A 122 -4.79 -7.56 13.65
CA ALA A 122 -3.35 -7.38 13.72
C ALA A 122 -2.95 -5.92 14.01
N ILE A 123 -3.61 -4.95 13.36
CA ILE A 123 -3.40 -3.52 13.60
C ILE A 123 -3.80 -3.16 15.04
N LEU A 124 -5.00 -3.53 15.48
CA LEU A 124 -5.49 -3.16 16.82
C LEU A 124 -4.63 -3.77 17.93
N ASN A 125 -4.10 -4.98 17.74
CA ASN A 125 -3.23 -5.66 18.69
C ASN A 125 -1.73 -5.33 18.52
N LYS A 126 -1.37 -4.48 17.55
CA LYS A 126 0.02 -4.22 17.15
C LYS A 126 0.84 -5.50 16.88
N ASP A 127 0.18 -6.53 16.36
CA ASP A 127 0.82 -7.79 15.99
C ASP A 127 1.55 -7.62 14.65
N PHE A 128 2.82 -7.23 14.73
CA PHE A 128 3.63 -7.01 13.54
C PHE A 128 3.82 -8.29 12.72
N ASN A 129 3.91 -9.47 13.36
CA ASN A 129 4.10 -10.73 12.62
C ASN A 129 2.88 -11.01 11.71
N LYS A 130 1.67 -10.88 12.27
CA LYS A 130 0.45 -11.10 11.49
C LYS A 130 0.21 -10.01 10.46
N PHE A 131 0.46 -8.74 10.83
CA PHE A 131 0.41 -7.61 9.91
C PHE A 131 1.36 -7.83 8.72
N ALA A 132 2.60 -8.23 8.97
CA ALA A 132 3.61 -8.46 7.96
C ALA A 132 3.24 -9.59 7.01
N GLU A 133 2.79 -10.72 7.56
CA GLU A 133 2.34 -11.88 6.78
C GLU A 133 1.21 -11.49 5.81
N ILE A 134 0.14 -10.89 6.32
CA ILE A 134 -1.02 -10.52 5.51
C ILE A 134 -0.61 -9.47 4.46
N THR A 135 0.23 -8.50 4.82
CA THR A 135 0.72 -7.46 3.90
C THR A 135 1.44 -8.06 2.70
N MET A 136 2.39 -8.98 2.93
CA MET A 136 3.13 -9.65 1.87
C MET A 136 2.22 -10.55 1.02
N GLN A 137 1.29 -11.29 1.66
CA GLN A 137 0.35 -12.15 0.95
C GLN A 137 -0.68 -11.38 0.11
N GLU A 138 -1.12 -10.19 0.56
CA GLU A 138 -1.99 -9.29 -0.19
C GLU A 138 -1.28 -8.75 -1.43
N SER A 139 -0.05 -8.26 -1.25
CA SER A 139 0.80 -7.81 -2.35
C SER A 139 1.00 -8.91 -3.38
N ASN A 140 1.41 -10.11 -2.96
CA ASN A 140 1.64 -11.23 -3.88
C ASN A 140 0.36 -11.61 -4.66
N GLN A 141 -0.79 -11.66 -3.98
CA GLN A 141 -2.04 -12.05 -4.62
C GLN A 141 -2.56 -10.99 -5.61
N LEU A 142 -2.31 -9.70 -5.35
CA LEU A 142 -2.55 -8.64 -6.34
C LEU A 142 -1.77 -8.91 -7.63
N HIS A 143 -0.46 -9.14 -7.53
CA HIS A 143 0.37 -9.38 -8.72
C HIS A 143 0.09 -10.71 -9.40
N ALA A 144 -0.38 -11.73 -8.66
CA ALA A 144 -0.89 -12.97 -9.24
C ALA A 144 -2.13 -12.74 -10.11
N ILE A 145 -3.05 -11.87 -9.68
CA ILE A 145 -4.23 -11.48 -10.47
C ILE A 145 -3.84 -10.67 -11.70
N CYS A 146 -2.87 -9.77 -11.57
CA CYS A 146 -2.33 -9.05 -12.72
C CYS A 146 -1.76 -10.03 -13.76
N LEU A 147 -1.09 -11.11 -13.32
CA LEU A 147 -0.58 -12.14 -14.21
C LEU A 147 -1.68 -13.04 -14.82
N ASP A 148 -2.77 -13.29 -14.09
CA ASP A 148 -3.96 -14.03 -14.57
C ASP A 148 -4.88 -13.17 -15.47
N THR A 149 -4.65 -11.87 -15.56
CA THR A 149 -5.37 -10.99 -16.49
C THR A 149 -4.97 -11.29 -17.93
N TYR A 150 -5.84 -11.05 -18.92
CA TYR A 150 -5.52 -11.27 -20.34
C TYR A 150 -5.80 -10.01 -21.19
N PRO A 151 -4.78 -9.44 -21.87
CA PRO A 151 -3.35 -9.76 -21.78
C PRO A 151 -2.78 -9.58 -20.35
N PRO A 152 -1.70 -10.30 -19.98
CA PRO A 152 -1.13 -10.25 -18.64
C PRO A 152 -0.55 -8.88 -18.32
N ILE A 153 -0.76 -8.43 -17.09
CA ILE A 153 -0.25 -7.17 -16.57
C ILE A 153 0.97 -7.47 -15.68
N ARG A 154 2.07 -6.77 -15.91
CA ARG A 154 3.31 -6.93 -15.13
C ARG A 154 3.76 -5.61 -14.54
N TYR A 155 3.62 -5.48 -13.23
CA TYR A 155 4.08 -4.30 -12.49
C TYR A 155 5.43 -4.52 -11.80
N MET A 156 5.64 -5.69 -11.22
CA MET A 156 6.91 -6.06 -10.59
C MET A 156 7.96 -6.43 -11.63
N ASN A 157 9.18 -5.92 -11.45
CA ASN A 157 10.34 -6.23 -12.29
C ASN A 157 11.38 -7.05 -11.49
N ARG A 158 12.56 -7.26 -12.08
CA ARG A 158 13.66 -8.00 -11.44
C ARG A 158 14.04 -7.43 -10.07
N ILE A 159 14.15 -6.09 -9.96
CA ILE A 159 14.50 -5.43 -8.69
C ILE A 159 13.40 -5.64 -7.64
N SER A 160 12.13 -5.61 -8.04
CA SER A 160 11.01 -5.93 -7.14
C SER A 160 11.18 -7.33 -6.53
N TRP A 161 11.53 -8.33 -7.35
CA TRP A 161 11.77 -9.70 -6.88
C TRP A 161 13.04 -9.86 -6.05
N ASP A 162 14.10 -9.09 -6.35
CA ASP A 162 15.30 -9.05 -5.51
C ASP A 162 14.96 -8.53 -4.10
N VAL A 163 14.07 -7.53 -3.99
CA VAL A 163 13.57 -7.04 -2.69
C VAL A 163 12.74 -8.09 -1.96
N VAL A 164 11.83 -8.80 -2.66
CA VAL A 164 11.06 -9.92 -2.07
C VAL A 164 12.00 -10.97 -1.47
N ASN A 165 13.01 -11.40 -2.23
CA ASN A 165 13.97 -12.39 -1.79
C ASN A 165 14.80 -11.89 -0.59
N LEU A 166 15.19 -10.62 -0.59
CA LEU A 166 15.91 -10.01 0.52
C LEU A 166 15.09 -10.04 1.81
N VAL A 167 13.82 -9.63 1.75
CA VAL A 167 12.94 -9.58 2.93
C VAL A 167 12.72 -10.98 3.51
N HIS A 168 12.45 -12.00 2.67
CA HIS A 168 12.30 -13.37 3.16
C HIS A 168 13.59 -13.90 3.81
N ARG A 169 14.76 -13.71 3.17
CA ARG A 169 16.05 -14.11 3.77
C ARG A 169 16.34 -13.39 5.09
N TYR A 170 16.00 -12.11 5.18
CA TYR A 170 16.16 -11.31 6.39
C TYR A 170 15.30 -11.85 7.53
N ASN A 171 14.01 -12.08 7.28
CA ASN A 171 13.10 -12.65 8.25
C ASN A 171 13.49 -14.08 8.65
N ASP A 172 13.93 -14.90 7.69
CA ASP A 172 14.39 -16.28 7.92
C ASP A 172 15.64 -16.35 8.79
N PHE A 173 16.56 -15.38 8.66
CA PHE A 173 17.73 -15.28 9.52
C PHE A 173 17.34 -15.02 10.98
N TYR A 174 16.37 -14.13 11.20
CA TYR A 174 15.88 -13.79 12.53
C TYR A 174 14.80 -14.70 13.09
N LYS A 175 14.29 -15.64 12.28
CA LYS A 175 13.16 -16.53 12.64
C LYS A 175 11.92 -15.77 13.10
N ALA A 176 11.73 -14.56 12.58
CA ALA A 176 10.60 -13.69 12.88
C ALA A 176 10.34 -12.73 11.71
N SER A 177 9.09 -12.32 11.51
CA SER A 177 8.77 -11.28 10.53
C SER A 177 9.18 -9.93 11.10
N ARG A 178 10.33 -9.40 10.66
CA ARG A 178 10.83 -8.08 11.05
C ARG A 178 10.64 -7.02 9.97
N VAL A 179 10.48 -7.46 8.73
CA VAL A 179 10.17 -6.61 7.57
C VAL A 179 9.05 -7.25 6.76
N ALA A 180 8.14 -6.43 6.27
CA ALA A 180 7.16 -6.81 5.26
C ALA A 180 7.37 -5.97 4.01
N TYR A 181 7.01 -6.51 2.85
CA TYR A 181 6.96 -5.76 1.60
C TYR A 181 5.52 -5.66 1.09
N SER A 182 5.23 -4.58 0.37
CA SER A 182 4.06 -4.46 -0.49
C SER A 182 4.43 -3.72 -1.78
N PHE A 183 3.78 -4.10 -2.87
CA PHE A 183 3.93 -3.49 -4.19
C PHE A 183 2.54 -3.12 -4.72
N ASP A 184 2.36 -1.85 -5.06
CA ASP A 184 1.17 -1.38 -5.75
C ASP A 184 1.25 -1.68 -7.26
N ALA A 185 0.52 -0.92 -8.09
CA ALA A 185 0.60 -0.98 -9.54
C ALA A 185 1.92 -0.40 -10.09
N GLY A 186 3.08 -0.89 -9.66
CA GLY A 186 4.41 -0.48 -10.14
C GLY A 186 5.55 -1.23 -9.44
N PRO A 187 6.81 -0.96 -9.80
CA PRO A 187 7.96 -1.74 -9.31
C PRO A 187 8.48 -1.30 -7.94
N ASN A 188 8.01 -0.18 -7.39
CA ASN A 188 8.46 0.35 -6.12
C ASN A 188 8.02 -0.53 -4.95
N ALA A 189 8.94 -0.81 -4.04
CA ALA A 189 8.65 -1.57 -2.84
C ALA A 189 8.33 -0.63 -1.68
N PHE A 190 7.20 -0.86 -1.02
CA PHE A 190 6.90 -0.30 0.29
C PHE A 190 7.33 -1.34 1.33
N LEU A 191 8.32 -1.03 2.15
CA LEU A 191 8.71 -1.87 3.25
C LEU A 191 8.10 -1.35 4.55
N PHE A 192 7.54 -2.25 5.33
CA PHE A 192 7.07 -1.99 6.68
C PHE A 192 8.00 -2.67 7.66
N THR A 193 8.38 -1.98 8.73
CA THR A 193 9.21 -2.51 9.81
C THR A 193 8.92 -1.74 11.10
N LEU A 194 9.40 -2.24 12.23
CA LEU A 194 9.36 -1.51 13.49
C LEU A 194 10.62 -0.64 13.64
N GLU A 195 10.49 0.48 14.36
CA GLU A 195 11.56 1.45 14.57
C GLU A 195 12.86 0.83 15.08
N GLU A 196 12.77 -0.14 16.00
CA GLU A 196 13.92 -0.87 16.54
C GLU A 196 14.76 -1.60 15.47
N HIS A 197 14.15 -2.04 14.37
CA HIS A 197 14.82 -2.76 13.29
C HIS A 197 15.29 -1.83 12.16
N LEU A 198 14.78 -0.59 12.13
CA LEU A 198 15.01 0.36 11.03
C LEU A 198 16.50 0.58 10.70
N PRO A 199 17.43 0.80 11.65
CA PRO A 199 18.84 1.04 11.33
C PRO A 199 19.50 -0.15 10.61
N GLU A 200 19.14 -1.36 11.01
CA GLU A 200 19.71 -2.58 10.45
C GLU A 200 19.11 -2.88 9.08
N VAL A 201 17.78 -2.80 8.94
CA VAL A 201 17.07 -2.94 7.67
C VAL A 201 17.63 -1.97 6.64
N MET A 202 17.88 -0.72 7.05
CA MET A 202 18.50 0.29 6.21
C MET A 202 19.91 -0.09 5.74
N SER A 203 20.72 -0.64 6.63
CA SER A 203 22.09 -1.08 6.32
C SER A 203 22.08 -2.25 5.34
N VAL A 204 21.18 -3.21 5.53
CA VAL A 204 20.98 -4.36 4.63
C VAL A 204 20.53 -3.88 3.25
N VAL A 205 19.52 -3.02 3.17
CA VAL A 205 19.02 -2.47 1.89
C VAL A 205 20.13 -1.72 1.14
N ARG A 206 20.89 -0.84 1.79
CA ARG A 206 21.99 -0.09 1.15
C ARG A 206 23.08 -1.01 0.62
N ARG A 207 23.39 -2.09 1.34
CA ARG A 207 24.38 -3.08 0.91
C ARG A 207 23.88 -3.92 -0.27
N SER A 208 22.60 -4.31 -0.26
CA SER A 208 22.00 -5.12 -1.31
C SER A 208 21.69 -4.33 -2.58
N PHE A 209 21.38 -3.04 -2.46
CA PHE A 209 21.06 -2.14 -3.55
C PHE A 209 21.91 -0.86 -3.43
N PRO A 210 23.21 -0.93 -3.78
CA PRO A 210 24.08 0.24 -3.71
C PRO A 210 23.56 1.33 -4.63
N SER A 211 23.19 2.48 -4.08
CA SER A 211 22.87 3.65 -4.89
C SER A 211 24.17 4.24 -5.42
N THR A 212 24.26 4.52 -6.72
CA THR A 212 25.37 5.27 -7.35
C THR A 212 25.41 6.76 -6.94
N LEU A 213 24.60 7.17 -5.96
CA LEU A 213 24.57 8.53 -5.42
C LEU A 213 25.73 8.75 -4.43
N GLU A 214 26.97 8.55 -4.87
CA GLU A 214 28.16 9.09 -4.18
C GLU A 214 28.23 10.64 -4.24
N GLY A 215 27.27 11.30 -4.89
CA GLY A 215 27.29 12.76 -5.13
C GLY A 215 26.15 13.59 -4.54
N VAL A 216 25.14 13.01 -3.88
CA VAL A 216 24.07 13.81 -3.25
C VAL A 216 24.43 14.09 -1.80
N LYS A 217 25.17 15.16 -1.58
CA LYS A 217 25.25 15.84 -0.28
C LYS A 217 23.86 16.36 0.06
N GLY A 218 23.09 15.56 0.80
CA GLY A 218 21.77 15.92 1.27
C GLY A 218 21.01 14.67 1.69
N SER A 219 20.57 14.63 2.93
CA SER A 219 19.73 13.56 3.48
C SER A 219 18.50 13.36 2.61
N LEU A 220 18.48 12.29 1.81
CA LEU A 220 17.25 11.73 1.22
C LEU A 220 16.45 10.97 2.31
N TRP A 221 16.34 11.58 3.49
CA TRP A 221 15.62 11.10 4.66
C TRP A 221 14.62 12.20 5.01
N ARG A 222 13.35 12.03 4.65
CA ARG A 222 12.27 12.82 5.24
C ARG A 222 11.64 11.93 6.31
N GLY A 223 11.88 12.23 7.59
CA GLY A 223 11.25 11.52 8.71
C GLY A 223 12.13 11.12 9.90
N ALA A 224 13.32 11.69 10.07
CA ALA A 224 13.94 11.77 11.40
C ALA A 224 13.57 13.13 12.03
N PRO A 225 13.39 13.22 13.36
CA PRO A 225 12.97 14.45 14.04
C PRO A 225 13.86 15.66 13.72
#